data_AF-A0A4Q0I8D9-F1
#
_entry.id   AF-A0A4Q0I8D9-F1
#
_cell.length_a   1.000
_cell.length_b   1.000
_cell.length_c   1.000
_cell.angle_alpha   90.00
_cell.angle_beta   90.00
_cell.angle_gamma   90.00
#
_symmetry.space_group_name_H-M   'P 1'
#
loop_
_entity.id
_entity.type
_entity.pdbx_description
1 polymer ?
#
loop_
_entity_poly.entity_id
_entity_poly.type
_entity_poly.pdbx_seq_one_letter_code
_entity_poly.pdbx_strand_id
1 'polypeptide(L)' 'MRKCIRCDSEMSEDFDVKVEGGAYGLKITKPGIFKENLGKVHCAVCSKCGYVEFYLKDTTKI' A
#
# COMPACT_ATOMS: atom_id res chain seq x y z
N MET A 1 5.06 13.80 -0.83
CA MET A 1 6.00 12.68 -0.75
C MET A 1 6.08 12.20 0.68
N ARG A 2 5.93 10.89 0.89
CA ARG A 2 6.01 10.24 2.21
C ARG A 2 7.44 10.26 2.72
N LYS A 3 7.60 10.45 4.03
CA LYS A 3 8.88 10.33 4.73
C LYS A 3 8.92 9.03 5.52
N CYS A 4 10.05 8.34 5.47
CA CYS A 4 10.26 7.13 6.25
C CYS A 4 10.31 7.46 7.75
N ILE A 5 9.41 6.88 8.54
CA ILE A 5 9.35 7.08 10.00
C ILE A 5 10.62 6.66 10.76
N ARG A 6 11.49 5.86 10.12
CA ARG A 6 12.76 5.38 10.71
C ARG A 6 13.98 6.21 10.30
N CYS A 7 13.95 6.85 9.14
CA CYS A 7 15.14 7.49 8.55
C CYS A 7 14.94 8.97 8.19
N ASP A 8 13.71 9.49 8.30
CA ASP A 8 13.25 10.79 7.81
C ASP A 8 13.55 11.08 6.32
N SER A 9 13.94 10.06 5.55
CA SER A 9 14.21 10.18 4.12
C SER A 9 12.94 10.03 3.30
N GLU A 10 12.92 10.66 2.13
CA GLU A 10 11.86 10.46 1.14
C GLU A 10 11.74 8.98 0.73
N MET A 11 10.50 8.53 0.57
CA MET A 11 10.19 7.17 0.15
C MET A 11 9.82 7.15 -1.34
N SER A 12 10.14 6.04 -2.00
CA SER A 12 9.67 5.76 -3.36
C SER A 12 8.25 5.20 -3.27
N GLU A 13 7.31 5.80 -4.00
CA GLU A 13 5.88 5.54 -3.87
C GLU A 13 5.31 4.82 -5.11
N ASP A 14 4.02 4.50 -5.05
CA ASP A 14 3.21 3.91 -6.12
C ASP A 14 3.64 2.50 -6.57
N PHE A 15 4.34 1.76 -5.71
CA PHE A 15 4.61 0.35 -5.97
C PHE A 15 3.34 -0.49 -5.86
N ASP A 16 3.26 -1.48 -6.75
CA ASP A 16 2.26 -2.54 -6.70
C ASP A 16 2.66 -3.61 -5.69
N VAL A 17 1.73 -4.01 -4.82
CA VAL A 17 1.90 -5.16 -3.94
C VAL A 17 1.27 -6.38 -4.59
N LYS A 18 2.09 -7.39 -4.92
CA LYS A 18 1.67 -8.64 -5.56
C LYS A 18 2.08 -9.84 -4.73
N VAL A 19 1.31 -10.93 -4.84
CA VAL A 19 1.71 -12.21 -4.25
C VAL A 19 2.85 -12.80 -5.10
N GLU A 20 3.92 -13.26 -4.46
CA GLU A 20 5.04 -13.88 -5.17
C GLU A 20 4.56 -15.12 -5.95
N GLY A 21 4.99 -15.25 -7.22
CA GLY A 21 4.47 -16.27 -8.14
C GLY A 21 3.04 -16.03 -8.65
N GLY A 22 2.34 -15.01 -8.14
CA GLY A 22 1.01 -14.59 -8.58
C GLY A 22 1.04 -13.22 -9.28
N ALA A 23 0.18 -13.04 -10.28
CA ALA A 23 0.02 -11.73 -10.95
C ALA A 23 -1.00 -10.81 -10.26
N TYR A 24 -1.70 -11.29 -9.23
CA TYR A 24 -2.76 -10.56 -8.53
C TYR A 24 -2.22 -9.81 -7.29
N GLY A 25 -2.85 -8.67 -7.01
CA GLY A 25 -2.50 -7.81 -5.88
C GLY A 25 -3.46 -7.94 -4.69
N LEU A 26 -3.18 -7.16 -3.65
CA LEU A 26 -4.02 -7.06 -2.46
C LEU A 26 -5.09 -5.96 -2.61
N LYS A 27 -6.27 -6.20 -2.05
CA LYS A 27 -7.34 -5.20 -1.92
C LYS A 27 -7.77 -5.07 -0.46
N ILE A 28 -8.27 -3.90 -0.08
CA ILE A 28 -8.84 -3.69 1.25
C ILE A 28 -10.37 -3.75 1.19
N THR A 29 -10.98 -4.43 2.14
CA THR A 29 -12.44 -4.57 2.26
C THR A 29 -12.88 -4.21 3.68
N LYS A 30 -14.07 -3.61 3.82
CA LYS A 30 -14.69 -3.47 5.16
C LYS A 30 -15.03 -4.87 5.72
N PRO A 31 -15.01 -5.09 7.05
CA PRO A 31 -15.31 -6.41 7.65
C PRO A 31 -16.74 -6.90 7.33
N GLY A 32 -16.90 -8.14 6.85
CA GLY A 32 -18.21 -8.76 6.53
C GLY A 32 -18.20 -9.51 5.19
N ILE A 33 -19.27 -10.26 4.89
CA ILE A 33 -19.30 -11.27 3.80
C ILE A 33 -19.55 -10.65 2.41
N PHE A 34 -20.15 -9.46 2.32
CA PHE A 34 -20.47 -8.78 1.04
C PHE A 34 -20.14 -7.29 1.09
N LYS A 35 -18.88 -6.95 1.39
CA LYS A 35 -18.52 -5.56 1.61
C LYS A 35 -17.78 -4.91 0.45
N GLU A 36 -18.02 -3.61 0.38
CA GLU A 36 -17.46 -2.68 -0.56
C GLU A 36 -15.93 -2.72 -0.54
N ASN A 37 -15.36 -2.78 -1.74
CA ASN A 37 -13.93 -2.78 -1.96
C ASN A 37 -13.41 -1.34 -1.87
N LEU A 38 -12.51 -1.08 -0.93
CA LEU A 38 -11.89 0.23 -0.72
C LEU A 38 -10.78 0.53 -1.74
N GLY A 39 -10.32 -0.47 -2.48
CA GLY A 39 -9.36 -0.32 -3.57
C GLY A 39 -8.15 -1.26 -3.46
N LYS A 40 -7.26 -1.14 -4.45
CA LYS A 40 -5.97 -1.83 -4.51
C LYS A 40 -5.00 -1.22 -3.49
N VAL A 41 -4.23 -2.07 -2.82
CA VAL A 41 -3.16 -1.65 -1.93
C VAL A 41 -1.94 -1.21 -2.75
N HIS A 42 -1.41 -0.04 -2.44
CA HIS A 42 -0.13 0.46 -2.91
C HIS A 42 0.89 0.46 -1.77
N CYS A 43 2.16 0.54 -2.14
CA CYS A 43 3.27 0.50 -1.21
C CYS A 43 4.24 1.66 -1.46
N ALA A 44 4.69 2.28 -0.38
CA ALA A 44 5.87 3.14 -0.38
C ALA A 44 7.04 2.37 0.27
N VAL A 45 8.22 2.46 -0.32
CA VAL A 45 9.44 1.77 0.16
C VAL A 45 10.52 2.80 0.47
N CYS A 46 11.10 2.71 1.66
CA CYS A 46 12.28 3.48 2.01
C CYS A 46 13.52 2.85 1.35
N SER A 47 14.17 3.59 0.46
CA SER A 47 15.38 3.16 -0.24
C SER A 47 16.60 2.99 0.68
N LYS A 48 16.57 3.56 1.89
CA LYS A 48 17.68 3.45 2.87
C LYS A 48 17.60 2.22 3.76
N CYS A 49 16.42 1.92 4.31
CA CYS A 49 16.27 0.88 5.33
C CYS A 49 15.25 -0.22 4.99
N GLY A 50 14.59 -0.14 3.83
CA GLY A 50 13.60 -1.13 3.41
C GLY A 50 12.28 -1.07 4.16
N TYR A 51 12.03 -0.06 5.00
CA TYR A 51 10.71 0.14 5.61
C TYR A 51 9.64 0.29 4.53
N VAL A 52 8.53 -0.43 4.73
CA VAL A 52 7.39 -0.47 3.82
C VAL A 52 6.18 0.15 4.52
N GLU A 53 5.47 1.01 3.79
CA GLU A 53 4.18 1.55 4.21
C GLU A 53 3.12 1.22 3.17
N PHE A 54 2.04 0.55 3.58
CA PHE A 54 0.89 0.30 2.72
C PHE A 54 -0.13 1.43 2.80
N TYR A 55 -0.71 1.78 1.66
CA TYR A 55 -1.73 2.84 1.59
C TYR A 55 -2.74 2.60 0.46
N LEU A 56 -3.89 3.27 0.58
CA LEU A 56 -4.86 3.43 -0.49
C LEU A 56 -4.64 4.79 -1.15
N LYS A 57 -4.57 4.82 -2.49
CA LYS A 57 -4.38 6.06 -3.26
C LYS A 57 -5.66 6.87 -3.38
N ASP A 58 -6.78 6.18 -3.58
CA ASP A 58 -8.12 6.76 -3.57
C ASP A 58 -8.78 6.55 -2.21
N THR A 59 -9.13 7.65 -1.54
CA THR A 59 -9.76 7.66 -0.22
C THR A 59 -11.25 7.95 -0.26
N THR A 60 -11.84 8.16 -1.45
CA THR A 60 -13.27 8.54 -1.59
C THR A 60 -14.25 7.48 -1.09
N LYS A 61 -13.79 6.23 -0.95
CA LYS A 61 -14.60 5.07 -0.52
C LYS A 61 -14.45 4.70 0.96
N ILE A 62 -13.59 5.39 1.70
CA ILE A 62 -13.32 5.10 3.12
C ILE A 62 -14.54 5.46 3.97
#